data_AF-A0AAN4YZW2-F1
#
_entry.id   AF-A0AAN4YZW2-F1
#
_cell.length_a   1.000
_cell.length_b   1.000
_cell.length_c   1.000
_cell.angle_alpha   90.00
_cell.angle_beta   90.00
_cell.angle_gamma   90.00
#
_symmetry.space_group_name_H-M   'P 1'
#
loop_
_entity.id
_entity.type
_entity.pdbx_description
1 polymer ?
#
loop_
_entity_poly.entity_id
_entity_poly.type
_entity_poly.pdbx_seq_one_letter_code
_entity_poly.pdbx_strand_id
1 'polypeptide(L)' 'IQQEPSHETRSCDLCGEIADPFFLSPVYTGASNFFNKLIELTPEQRAKSEVFIKNKWQATICWRHFKAAATEPLTTYPPT' A
#
# COMPACT_ATOMS: atom_id res chain seq x y z
N ILE A 1 -3.55 -15.05 -11.32
CA ILE A 1 -2.23 -15.36 -10.73
C ILE A 1 -2.26 -14.77 -9.33
N GLN A 2 -2.41 -15.60 -8.30
CA GLN A 2 -2.40 -15.17 -6.91
C GLN A 2 -0.91 -15.12 -6.49
N GLN A 3 -0.38 -13.96 -6.09
CA GLN A 3 0.99 -13.83 -5.61
C GLN A 3 1.01 -14.06 -4.10
N GLU A 4 1.76 -15.04 -3.65
CA GLU A 4 2.00 -15.35 -2.24
C GLU A 4 2.99 -14.33 -1.64
N PRO A 5 2.78 -13.86 -0.39
CA PRO A 5 3.69 -12.91 0.25
C PRO A 5 5.06 -13.59 0.51
N SER A 6 6.15 -12.97 0.05
CA SER A 6 7.51 -13.46 0.30
C SER A 6 8.01 -12.94 1.66
N HIS A 7 8.56 -13.83 2.50
CA HIS A 7 9.14 -13.51 3.82
C HIS A 7 10.58 -12.96 3.70
N GLU A 8 10.80 -12.01 2.79
CA GLU A 8 12.07 -11.28 2.67
C GLU A 8 11.86 -9.85 3.21
N THR A 9 12.75 -9.37 4.06
CA THR A 9 12.69 -7.97 4.51
C THR A 9 13.07 -7.06 3.35
N ARG A 10 12.08 -6.46 2.69
CA ARG A 10 12.28 -5.48 1.62
C ARG A 10 11.88 -4.09 2.09
N SER A 11 12.51 -3.07 1.52
CA SER A 11 12.12 -1.68 1.75
C SER A 11 10.86 -1.36 0.95
N CYS A 12 9.91 -0.65 1.55
CA CYS A 12 8.78 -0.09 0.84
C CYS A 12 9.25 1.04 -0.07
N ASP A 13 8.96 0.94 -1.36
CA ASP A 13 9.34 1.95 -2.36
C ASP A 13 8.61 3.30 -2.17
N LEU A 14 7.49 3.31 -1.43
CA LEU A 14 6.75 4.53 -1.12
C LEU A 14 7.30 5.24 0.11
N CYS A 15 7.30 4.58 1.27
CA CYS A 15 7.67 5.17 2.55
C CYS A 15 9.13 4.95 2.98
N GLY A 16 9.87 4.03 2.34
CA GLY A 16 11.24 3.69 2.73
C GLY A 16 11.35 2.83 3.99
N GLU A 17 10.24 2.53 4.68
CA GLU A 17 10.24 1.63 5.84
C GLU A 17 10.45 0.17 5.43
N ILE A 18 10.88 -0.65 6.39
CA ILE A 18 10.97 -2.11 6.21
C ILE A 18 9.55 -2.68 6.10
N ALA A 19 9.31 -3.43 5.02
CA ALA A 19 8.04 -4.04 4.69
C ALA A 19 8.09 -5.55 4.96
N ASP A 20 7.41 -5.99 6.03
CA ASP A 20 7.16 -7.40 6.35
C ASP A 20 5.78 -7.52 7.04
N PRO A 21 4.74 -8.09 6.40
CA PRO A 21 4.68 -8.54 5.01
C PRO A 21 4.59 -7.39 4.00
N PHE A 22 4.99 -7.67 2.75
CA PHE A 22 4.92 -6.72 1.64
C PHE A 22 4.10 -7.25 0.46
N PHE A 23 3.66 -6.34 -0.39
CA PHE A 23 2.99 -6.61 -1.67
C PHE A 23 3.83 -6.06 -2.82
N LEU A 24 3.80 -6.75 -3.95
CA LEU A 24 4.38 -6.25 -5.19
C LEU A 24 3.29 -5.63 -6.05
N SER A 25 3.55 -4.44 -6.58
CA SER A 25 2.62 -3.79 -7.51
C SER A 25 2.57 -4.53 -8.85
N PRO A 26 1.39 -4.62 -9.49
CA PRO A 26 1.32 -5.08 -10.86
C PRO A 26 1.97 -4.06 -11.80
N VAL A 27 2.69 -4.58 -12.79
CA VAL A 27 3.53 -3.78 -13.72
C VAL A 27 2.73 -3.21 -14.89
N TYR A 28 1.63 -3.87 -15.27
CA TYR A 28 0.86 -3.57 -16.47
C TYR A 28 -0.60 -3.28 -16.17
N THR A 29 -1.45 -4.30 -16.26
CA THR A 29 -2.89 -4.16 -16.02
C THR A 29 -3.16 -4.12 -14.53
N GLY A 30 -3.91 -3.12 -14.08
CA GLY A 30 -4.30 -2.99 -12.68
C GLY A 30 -3.31 -2.24 -11.79
N ALA A 31 -2.20 -1.70 -12.30
CA ALA A 31 -1.28 -0.83 -11.53
C ALA A 31 -2.02 0.35 -10.91
N SER A 32 -2.76 1.10 -11.73
CA SER A 32 -3.56 2.24 -11.25
C SER A 32 -4.59 1.83 -10.19
N ASN A 33 -5.28 0.70 -10.36
CA ASN A 33 -6.25 0.22 -9.37
C ASN A 33 -5.56 -0.24 -8.07
N PHE A 34 -4.39 -0.88 -8.17
CA PHE A 34 -3.58 -1.29 -7.03
C PHE A 34 -3.14 -0.09 -6.19
N PHE A 35 -2.55 0.94 -6.81
CA PHE A 35 -2.13 2.14 -6.09
C PHE A 35 -3.30 2.99 -5.58
N ASN A 36 -4.47 2.94 -6.23
CA ASN A 36 -5.68 3.59 -5.73
C ASN A 36 -6.25 2.94 -4.46
N LYS A 37 -5.95 1.67 -4.20
CA LYS A 37 -6.36 0.98 -2.97
C LYS A 37 -5.47 1.35 -1.77
N LEU A 38 -4.39 2.09 -1.99
CA LEU A 38 -3.48 2.48 -0.91
C LEU A 38 -4.05 3.65 -0.11
N ILE A 39 -3.95 3.55 1.21
CA ILE A 39 -4.38 4.56 2.17
C ILE A 39 -3.18 5.33 2.74
N GLU A 40 -3.48 6.47 3.37
CA GLU A 40 -2.51 7.28 4.12
C GLU A 40 -1.25 7.67 3.33
N LEU A 41 -1.39 7.78 2.00
CA LEU A 41 -0.31 8.24 1.14
C LEU A 41 -0.18 9.76 1.24
N THR A 42 0.99 10.21 1.65
CA THR A 42 1.41 11.61 1.51
C THR A 42 1.45 12.03 0.03
N PRO A 43 1.39 13.33 -0.29
CA PRO A 43 1.50 13.82 -1.66
C PRO A 43 2.78 13.32 -2.38
N GLU A 44 3.89 13.24 -1.64
CA GLU A 44 5.16 12.72 -2.16
C GLU A 44 5.10 11.24 -2.50
N GLN A 45 4.45 10.42 -1.66
CA GLN A 45 4.24 9.00 -1.92
C GLN A 45 3.28 8.79 -3.10
N ARG A 46 2.27 9.64 -3.27
CA ARG A 46 1.40 9.62 -4.46
C ARG A 46 2.18 9.96 -5.74
N ALA A 47 3.05 10.95 -5.69
CA ALA A 47 3.90 11.26 -6.85
C ALA A 47 4.78 10.04 -7.22
N LYS A 48 5.34 9.34 -6.23
CA LYS A 48 6.08 8.10 -6.46
C LYS A 48 5.21 7.00 -7.09
N SER A 49 3.98 6.78 -6.59
CA SER A 49 3.08 5.78 -7.18
C SER A 49 2.74 6.09 -8.64
N GLU A 50 2.53 7.35 -8.99
CA GLU A 50 2.34 7.78 -10.38
C GLU A 50 3.57 7.50 -11.26
N VAL A 51 4.78 7.70 -10.73
CA VAL A 51 6.03 7.35 -11.42
C VAL A 51 6.10 5.85 -11.67
N PHE A 52 5.74 5.00 -10.70
CA PHE A 52 5.71 3.54 -10.89
C PHE A 52 4.68 3.11 -11.93
N ILE A 53 3.48 3.72 -11.92
CA ILE A 53 2.42 3.46 -12.92
C ILE A 53 2.90 3.88 -14.32
N LYS A 54 3.46 5.08 -14.46
CA LYS A 54 3.88 5.64 -15.74
C LYS A 54 5.02 4.83 -16.37
N ASN A 55 6.00 4.44 -15.55
CA ASN A 55 7.17 3.70 -16.02
C ASN A 55 6.93 2.19 -16.14
N LYS A 56 5.76 1.68 -15.71
CA LYS A 56 5.46 0.25 -15.65
C LYS A 56 6.56 -0.47 -14.87
N TRP A 57 6.80 0.01 -13.66
CA TRP A 57 7.78 -0.57 -12.75
C TRP A 57 7.08 -1.33 -11.64
N GLN A 58 7.69 -2.44 -11.22
CA GLN A 58 7.25 -3.16 -10.04
C GLN A 58 7.76 -2.43 -8.80
N ALA A 59 6.87 -2.11 -7.88
CA ALA A 59 7.18 -1.47 -6.61
C ALA A 59 6.81 -2.41 -5.45
N THR A 60 7.63 -2.40 -4.42
CA THR A 60 7.38 -3.08 -3.16
C THR A 60 6.61 -2.15 -2.24
N ILE A 61 5.42 -2.55 -1.83
CA ILE A 61 4.54 -1.76 -0.99
C ILE A 61 4.30 -2.49 0.33
N CYS A 62 4.55 -1.83 1.45
CA CYS A 62 4.27 -2.40 2.76
C CYS A 62 2.77 -2.59 3.01
N TRP A 63 2.42 -3.63 3.76
CA TRP A 63 1.03 -3.93 4.12
C TRP A 63 0.32 -2.74 4.83
N ARG A 64 1.07 -1.89 5.53
CA ARG A 64 0.52 -0.69 6.20
C ARG A 64 -0.31 0.19 5.28
N HIS A 65 0.11 0.32 4.01
CA HIS A 65 -0.63 1.12 3.04
C HIS A 65 -1.92 0.47 2.54
N PHE A 66 -2.23 -0.79 2.87
CA PHE A 66 -3.44 -1.48 2.40
C PHE A 66 -4.56 -1.56 3.45
N LYS A 67 -4.23 -1.46 4.74
CA LYS A 67 -5.18 -1.78 5.82
C LYS A 67 -5.78 -0.54 6.45
N ALA A 68 -6.94 -0.12 5.97
CA ALA A 68 -7.94 0.58 6.78
C ALA A 68 -9.15 -0.33 6.93
N ALA A 69 -9.01 -1.34 7.79
CA ALA A 69 -10.17 -1.95 8.41
C ALA A 69 -9.95 -1.84 9.92
N ALA A 70 -10.79 -1.01 10.54
CA ALA A 70 -10.92 -0.74 11.97
C ALA A 70 -9.91 0.22 12.61
N THR A 71 -10.16 1.53 12.41
CA THR A 71 -10.27 2.41 13.57
C THR A 71 -11.32 3.48 13.26
N GLU A 72 -12.59 3.07 13.24
CA GLU A 72 -13.56 3.96 13.87
C GLU A 72 -13.04 4.16 15.30
N PRO A 73 -12.77 5.39 15.79
CA PRO A 73 -12.68 5.56 17.23
C PRO A 73 -14.03 5.03 17.74
N LEU A 74 -14.00 4.04 18.63
CA LEU A 74 -15.21 3.67 19.38
C LEU A 74 -15.69 4.94 20.04
N THR A 75 -16.64 5.64 19.41
CA THR A 75 -17.38 6.71 20.04
C THR A 75 -18.16 5.99 21.11
N THR A 76 -17.65 6.08 22.33
CA THR A 76 -18.37 5.71 23.53
C THR A 76 -19.64 6.55 23.55
N TYR A 77 -20.73 5.99 23.04
CA TYR A 77 -22.06 6.47 23.35
C TYR A 77 -22.27 6.21 24.85
N PRO A 78 -22.64 7.21 25.67
CA PRO A 78 -23.14 6.90 26.99
C PRO A 78 -24.48 6.16 26.86
N PRO A 79 -24.72 5.08 27.61
CA PRO A 79 -26.06 4.52 27.71
C PRO A 79 -26.97 5.50 28.46
N THR A 80 -28.12 5.78 27.82
CA THR A 80 -29.41 6.34 28.31
C THR A 80 -29.43 7.23 29.55
#